data_AF-A0AAD6CVV8-F1
#
_entry.id   AF-A0AAD6CVV8-F1
#
_cell.length_a   1.000
_cell.length_b   1.000
_cell.length_c   1.000
_cell.angle_alpha   90.00
_cell.angle_beta   90.00
_cell.angle_gamma   90.00
#
_symmetry.space_group_name_H-M   'P 1'
#
loop_
_entity.id
_entity.type
_entity.pdbx_description
1 polymer ?
#
loop_
_entity_poly.entity_id
_entity_poly.type
_entity_poly.pdbx_seq_one_letter_code
_entity_poly.pdbx_strand_id
1 'polypeptide(L)'
;MVVAMIGLRWCWKRYHQRETPPLHIPPQAPPFQEDLNGVQDVTTEFHVSRLPYSEDTIVNIISDIYRIYLQLNYISDWEVTWAPPGGHNINQTLCEELHIDPVVISLMKRLPYFRFSRTASDVEFIYRWSRAFTYLQDYEIRGGRDPDRFEIDASPRPDFLLPHEIALTCSTDEGCHVILDTKES
;
A
#
# COMPACT_ATOMS: atom_id res chain seq x y z
N MET A 1 -28.44 -14.49 2.99
CA MET A 1 -27.05 -14.97 3.11
C MET A 1 -26.24 -13.79 3.59
N VAL A 2 -25.75 -13.82 4.83
CA VAL A 2 -25.10 -12.67 5.47
C VAL A 2 -23.65 -12.61 4.99
N VAL A 3 -23.29 -11.55 4.28
CA VAL A 3 -21.90 -11.26 3.91
C VAL A 3 -21.24 -10.64 5.14
N ALA A 4 -20.34 -11.38 5.78
CA ALA A 4 -19.49 -10.83 6.82
C ALA A 4 -18.45 -9.92 6.16
N MET A 5 -18.52 -8.61 6.41
CA MET A 5 -17.46 -7.68 6.05
C MET A 5 -16.25 -7.93 6.94
N ILE A 6 -15.16 -8.43 6.36
CA ILE A 6 -13.87 -8.58 7.03
C ILE A 6 -13.15 -7.24 6.90
N GLY A 7 -13.11 -6.47 7.99
CA GLY A 7 -12.35 -5.23 8.07
C GLY A 7 -10.91 -5.50 8.51
N LEU A 8 -9.96 -5.40 7.58
CA LEU A 8 -8.54 -5.25 7.94
C LEU A 8 -8.23 -3.76 8.03
N ARG A 9 -7.67 -3.30 9.16
CA ARG A 9 -7.20 -1.92 9.32
C ARG A 9 -5.72 -1.86 8.97
N TRP A 10 -5.41 -1.03 7.99
CA TRP A 10 -4.08 -0.74 7.47
C TRP A 10 -3.33 0.23 8.39
N CYS A 11 -2.02 0.04 8.60
CA CYS A 11 -1.20 0.99 9.35
C CYS A 11 -1.01 2.27 8.51
N TRP A 12 -1.64 3.36 8.93
CA TRP A 12 -1.56 4.67 8.30
C TRP A 12 -0.37 5.45 8.87
N LYS A 13 0.72 5.60 8.11
CA LYS A 13 1.72 6.64 8.37
C LYS A 13 1.46 7.82 7.42
N ARG A 14 0.81 8.87 7.94
CA ARG A 14 0.67 10.16 7.24
C ARG A 14 1.96 10.94 7.46
N TYR A 15 2.93 10.86 6.54
CA TYR A 15 4.09 11.74 6.61
C TYR A 15 3.66 13.17 6.29
N HIS A 16 4.11 14.12 7.11
CA HIS A 16 3.73 15.52 7.06
C HIS A 16 3.89 16.10 5.64
N GLN A 17 2.84 16.78 5.18
CA GLN A 17 2.89 17.68 4.03
C GLN A 17 4.09 18.61 4.17
N ARG A 18 4.90 18.72 3.11
CA ARG A 18 5.82 19.86 2.98
C ARG A 18 4.96 21.12 3.08
N GLU A 19 5.33 22.01 3.98
CA GLU A 19 4.63 23.26 4.22
C GLU A 19 4.40 24.00 2.90
N THR A 20 3.12 24.24 2.57
CA THR A 20 2.75 25.16 1.48
C THR A 20 3.33 26.54 1.79
N PRO A 21 3.98 27.24 0.83
CA PRO A 21 4.35 28.63 1.01
C PRO A 21 3.10 29.46 1.35
N PRO A 22 3.19 30.50 2.21
CA PRO A 22 2.02 31.27 2.60
C PRO A 22 1.36 31.90 1.37
N LEU A 23 0.09 31.55 1.16
CA LEU A 23 -0.76 32.17 0.15
C LEU A 23 -0.95 33.65 0.49
N HIS A 24 -0.72 34.52 -0.51
CA HIS A 24 -0.98 35.94 -0.41
C HIS A 24 -2.49 36.17 -0.25
N ILE A 25 -2.94 36.59 0.94
CA ILE A 25 -4.36 36.85 1.22
C ILE A 25 -4.75 38.20 0.60
N PRO A 26 -5.69 38.27 -0.37
CA PRO A 26 -6.31 39.53 -0.77
C PRO A 26 -7.33 40.00 0.30
N PRO A 27 -7.61 41.32 0.41
CA PRO A 27 -8.35 41.90 1.52
C PRO A 27 -9.78 41.35 1.66
N GLN A 28 -10.17 41.08 2.92
CA GLN A 28 -11.42 40.44 3.33
C GLN A 28 -12.69 41.15 2.86
N ALA A 29 -13.65 40.37 2.35
CA ALA A 29 -15.06 40.73 2.26
C ALA A 29 -15.75 40.56 3.64
N PRO A 30 -16.85 41.29 3.93
CA PRO A 30 -17.46 41.32 5.26
C PRO A 30 -18.06 39.96 5.68
N PRO A 31 -18.14 39.67 6.99
CA PRO A 31 -18.42 38.33 7.50
C PRO A 31 -19.88 37.91 7.29
N PHE A 32 -20.06 36.73 6.70
CA PHE A 32 -21.30 35.97 6.79
C PHE A 32 -21.42 35.38 8.20
N GLN A 33 -22.52 35.65 8.90
CA GLN A 33 -22.90 34.91 10.11
C GLN A 33 -23.60 33.63 9.69
N GLU A 34 -22.96 32.48 9.90
CA GLU A 34 -23.61 31.17 9.85
C GLU A 34 -23.86 30.67 11.27
N ASP A 35 -25.14 30.42 11.56
CA ASP A 35 -25.65 29.85 12.80
C ASP A 35 -25.10 28.42 12.99
N LEU A 36 -24.07 28.28 13.83
CA LEU A 36 -23.56 26.99 14.31
C LEU A 36 -24.47 26.44 15.41
N ASN A 37 -25.65 25.95 15.04
CA ASN A 37 -26.45 25.09 15.90
C ASN A 37 -26.75 23.76 15.18
N GLY A 38 -25.96 22.73 15.53
CA GLY A 38 -26.38 21.33 15.40
C GLY A 38 -25.83 20.56 14.20
N VAL A 39 -24.52 20.32 14.15
CA VAL A 39 -23.99 19.09 13.53
C VAL A 39 -23.41 18.25 14.65
N GLN A 40 -24.22 17.33 15.17
CA GLN A 40 -23.70 16.26 16.00
C GLN A 40 -22.79 15.40 15.13
N ASP A 41 -21.49 15.51 15.39
CA ASP A 41 -20.45 14.67 14.84
C ASP A 41 -20.68 13.24 15.36
N VAL A 42 -21.42 12.44 14.58
CA VAL A 42 -21.57 11.01 14.84
C VAL A 42 -20.27 10.35 14.39
N THR A 43 -19.23 10.49 15.21
CA THR A 43 -18.03 9.66 15.16
C THR A 43 -18.45 8.25 15.56
N THR A 44 -18.92 7.49 14.59
CA THR A 44 -19.09 6.05 14.75
C THR A 44 -17.69 5.47 14.86
N GLU A 45 -17.19 5.31 16.08
CA GLU A 45 -15.96 4.56 16.36
C GLU A 45 -16.20 3.11 15.90
N PHE A 46 -15.82 2.81 14.66
CA PHE A 46 -15.72 1.44 14.19
C PHE A 46 -14.62 0.75 14.97
N HIS A 47 -14.99 0.05 16.04
CA HIS A 47 -14.08 -0.83 16.76
C HIS A 47 -13.84 -2.08 15.89
N VAL A 48 -12.93 -1.95 14.93
CA VAL A 48 -12.42 -3.09 14.18
C VAL A 48 -11.47 -3.84 15.11
N SER A 49 -11.86 -5.05 15.52
CA SER A 49 -10.96 -5.96 16.22
C SER A 49 -9.73 -6.19 15.35
N ARG A 50 -8.54 -5.92 15.90
CA ARG A 50 -7.27 -6.21 15.20
C ARG A 50 -7.18 -7.72 15.04
N LEU A 51 -7.10 -8.17 13.79
CA LEU A 51 -6.86 -9.57 13.48
C LEU A 51 -5.34 -9.79 13.50
N PRO A 52 -4.86 -10.87 14.13
CA PRO A 52 -3.44 -11.20 14.07
C PRO A 52 -3.02 -11.43 12.62
N TYR A 53 -1.75 -11.12 12.30
CA TYR A 53 -1.19 -11.39 10.99
C TYR A 53 -1.44 -12.86 10.56
N SER A 54 -2.04 -13.01 9.39
CA SER A 54 -2.26 -14.30 8.73
C SER A 54 -1.87 -14.18 7.27
N GLU A 55 -0.71 -14.72 6.93
CA GLU A 55 -0.15 -14.67 5.58
C GLU A 55 -1.15 -15.18 4.53
N ASP A 56 -1.82 -16.30 4.80
CA ASP A 56 -2.84 -16.89 3.92
C ASP A 56 -4.01 -15.93 3.70
N THR A 57 -4.45 -15.24 4.75
CA THR A 57 -5.55 -14.27 4.65
C THR A 57 -5.15 -13.10 3.77
N ILE A 58 -3.94 -12.55 3.95
CA ILE A 58 -3.42 -11.45 3.13
C ILE A 58 -3.28 -11.89 1.67
N VAL A 59 -2.66 -13.05 1.41
CA VAL A 59 -2.49 -13.58 0.06
C VAL A 59 -3.84 -13.78 -0.63
N ASN A 60 -4.84 -14.31 0.07
CA ASN A 60 -6.18 -14.51 -0.48
C ASN A 60 -6.86 -13.18 -0.82
N ILE A 61 -6.80 -12.19 0.06
CA ILE A 61 -7.42 -10.87 -0.17
C ILE A 61 -6.77 -10.16 -1.36
N ILE A 62 -5.44 -10.13 -1.41
CA ILE A 62 -4.74 -9.52 -2.55
C ILE A 62 -5.05 -10.29 -3.84
N SER A 63 -5.10 -11.62 -3.78
CA SER A 63 -5.52 -12.44 -4.93
C SER A 63 -6.92 -12.12 -5.42
N ASP A 64 -7.86 -11.88 -4.52
CA ASP A 64 -9.22 -11.53 -4.87
C ASP A 64 -9.31 -10.16 -5.54
N ILE A 65 -8.49 -9.18 -5.14
CA ILE A 65 -8.38 -7.88 -5.84
C ILE A 65 -7.97 -8.09 -7.29
N TYR A 66 -6.92 -8.86 -7.56
CA TYR A 66 -6.49 -9.15 -8.94
C TYR A 66 -7.55 -9.92 -9.74
N ARG A 67 -8.26 -10.87 -9.11
CA ARG A 67 -9.38 -11.58 -9.75
C ARG A 67 -10.51 -10.63 -10.12
N ILE A 68 -10.84 -9.68 -9.25
CA ILE A 68 -11.86 -8.66 -9.53
C ILE A 68 -11.41 -7.79 -10.73
N TYR A 69 -10.16 -7.37 -10.79
CA TYR A 69 -9.64 -6.61 -11.94
C TYR A 69 -9.76 -7.39 -13.26
N LEU A 70 -9.45 -8.68 -13.25
CA LEU A 70 -9.64 -9.56 -14.40
C LEU A 70 -11.12 -9.72 -14.79
N GLN A 71 -12.00 -9.93 -13.79
CA GLN A 71 -13.44 -10.10 -14.02
C GLN A 71 -14.10 -8.84 -14.59
N LEU A 72 -13.62 -7.66 -14.19
CA LEU A 72 -14.05 -6.37 -14.71
C LEU A 72 -13.41 -6.03 -16.06
N ASN A 73 -12.54 -6.89 -16.59
CA ASN A 73 -11.74 -6.64 -17.79
C ASN A 73 -10.94 -5.33 -17.70
N TYR A 74 -10.54 -4.97 -16.47
CA TYR A 74 -9.70 -3.80 -16.20
C TYR A 74 -8.24 -4.09 -16.53
N ILE A 75 -7.84 -5.35 -16.38
CA ILE A 75 -6.55 -5.91 -16.80
C ILE A 75 -6.78 -7.25 -17.48
N SER A 76 -5.79 -7.70 -18.24
CA SER A 76 -5.77 -8.98 -18.96
C SER A 76 -5.06 -10.07 -18.16
N ASP A 77 -5.35 -11.33 -18.46
CA ASP A 77 -4.73 -12.49 -17.82
C ASP A 77 -3.19 -12.51 -17.92
N TRP A 78 -2.65 -12.09 -19.07
CA TRP A 78 -1.21 -12.03 -19.34
C TRP A 78 -0.51 -10.89 -18.58
N GLU A 79 -1.27 -9.96 -18.00
CA GLU A 79 -0.73 -8.84 -17.22
C GLU A 79 -0.49 -9.20 -15.76
N VAL A 80 -0.90 -10.40 -15.33
CA VAL A 80 -0.75 -10.89 -13.96
C VAL A 80 0.25 -12.06 -13.90
N THR A 81 1.08 -12.05 -12.86
CA THR A 81 1.97 -13.16 -12.49
C THR A 81 1.53 -13.70 -11.14
N TRP A 82 0.85 -14.87 -11.18
CA TRP A 82 0.46 -15.62 -9.99
C TRP A 82 1.66 -16.34 -9.39
N ALA A 83 1.70 -16.46 -8.06
CA ALA A 83 2.75 -17.22 -7.38
C ALA A 83 2.64 -18.71 -7.74
N PRO A 84 3.74 -19.37 -8.17
CA PRO A 84 3.76 -20.81 -8.36
C PRO A 84 3.72 -21.52 -6.98
N PRO A 85 3.52 -22.85 -6.91
CA PRO A 85 3.43 -23.58 -5.64
C PRO A 85 4.63 -23.45 -4.69
N GLY A 86 5.83 -23.09 -5.20
CA GLY A 86 7.04 -22.80 -4.40
C GLY A 86 7.28 -21.31 -4.11
N GLY A 87 6.35 -20.45 -4.54
CA GLY A 87 6.49 -19.01 -4.53
C GLY A 87 7.41 -18.46 -5.63
N HIS A 88 7.36 -17.15 -5.82
CA HIS A 88 8.20 -16.44 -6.78
C HIS A 88 9.69 -16.60 -6.47
N ASN A 89 10.51 -16.58 -7.52
CA ASN A 89 11.96 -16.52 -7.38
C ASN A 89 12.40 -15.07 -7.18
N ILE A 90 12.34 -14.58 -5.94
CA ILE A 90 12.82 -13.25 -5.56
C ILE A 90 14.31 -13.29 -5.17
N ASN A 91 15.02 -12.17 -5.32
CA ASN A 91 16.43 -12.08 -4.98
C ASN A 91 16.65 -12.17 -3.46
N GLN A 92 16.87 -13.39 -2.98
CA GLN A 92 17.05 -13.70 -1.56
C GLN A 92 18.25 -12.97 -0.96
N THR A 93 19.38 -12.92 -1.68
CA THR A 93 20.60 -12.24 -1.22
C THR A 93 20.35 -10.75 -1.00
N LEU A 94 19.66 -10.09 -1.93
CA LEU A 94 19.29 -8.68 -1.77
C LEU A 94 18.34 -8.47 -0.58
N CYS A 95 17.38 -9.39 -0.36
CA CYS A 95 16.48 -9.30 0.78
C CYS A 95 17.24 -9.38 2.12
N GLU A 96 18.27 -10.23 2.20
CA GLU A 96 19.14 -10.38 3.37
C GLU A 96 20.01 -9.14 3.59
N GLU A 97 20.58 -8.57 2.52
CA GLU A 97 21.35 -7.31 2.55
C GLU A 97 20.52 -6.13 3.05
N LEU A 98 19.24 -6.09 2.68
CA LEU A 98 18.28 -5.07 3.12
C LEU A 98 17.65 -5.37 4.48
N HIS A 99 18.10 -6.43 5.17
CA HIS A 99 17.60 -6.87 6.47
C HIS A 99 16.08 -7.07 6.52
N ILE A 100 15.50 -7.62 5.46
CA ILE A 100 14.06 -7.93 5.39
C ILE A 100 13.78 -9.19 6.23
N ASP A 101 12.75 -9.16 7.07
CA ASP A 101 12.36 -10.28 7.93
C ASP A 101 11.91 -11.49 7.07
N PRO A 102 12.32 -12.74 7.39
CA PRO A 102 11.91 -13.93 6.65
C PRO A 102 10.40 -14.09 6.44
N VAL A 103 9.57 -13.60 7.37
CA VAL A 103 8.10 -13.62 7.21
C VAL A 103 7.66 -12.70 6.07
N VAL A 104 8.28 -11.52 5.95
CA VAL A 104 8.03 -10.60 4.84
C VAL A 104 8.49 -11.20 3.51
N ILE A 105 9.67 -11.83 3.49
CA ILE A 105 10.18 -12.54 2.31
C ILE A 105 9.21 -13.66 1.89
N SER A 106 8.69 -14.43 2.85
CA SER A 106 7.68 -15.47 2.57
C SER A 106 6.44 -14.89 1.90
N LEU A 107 5.90 -13.80 2.45
CA LEU A 107 4.74 -13.11 1.87
C LEU A 107 5.05 -12.58 0.46
N MET A 108 6.20 -11.93 0.25
CA MET A 108 6.63 -11.43 -1.06
C MET A 108 6.64 -12.54 -2.12
N LYS A 109 7.02 -13.77 -1.76
CA LYS A 109 7.02 -14.92 -2.68
C LYS A 109 5.63 -15.41 -3.04
N ARG A 110 4.60 -15.12 -2.24
CA ARG A 110 3.26 -15.69 -2.40
C ARG A 110 2.23 -14.72 -2.98
N LEU A 111 2.48 -13.43 -2.91
CA LEU A 111 1.57 -12.43 -3.48
C LEU A 111 1.52 -12.56 -5.02
N PRO A 112 0.35 -12.35 -5.64
CA PRO A 112 0.28 -12.08 -7.07
C PRO A 112 0.82 -10.68 -7.36
N TYR A 113 1.37 -10.50 -8.56
CA TYR A 113 1.88 -9.21 -9.01
C TYR A 113 1.40 -8.89 -10.42
N PHE A 114 1.41 -7.61 -10.78
CA PHE A 114 1.50 -7.25 -12.19
C PHE A 114 2.79 -7.81 -12.78
N ARG A 115 2.72 -8.31 -14.00
CA ARG A 115 3.88 -8.90 -14.68
C ARG A 115 5.00 -7.89 -14.92
N PHE A 116 4.63 -6.64 -15.17
CA PHE A 116 5.56 -5.55 -15.44
C PHE A 116 5.24 -4.36 -14.54
N SER A 117 6.26 -3.72 -13.97
CA SER A 117 6.10 -2.50 -13.17
C SER A 117 5.43 -1.37 -13.93
N ARG A 118 5.63 -1.29 -15.25
CA ARG A 118 4.93 -0.31 -16.10
C ARG A 118 3.42 -0.52 -16.03
N THR A 119 2.93 -1.75 -16.16
CA THR A 119 1.51 -2.06 -16.02
C THR A 119 1.00 -1.71 -14.63
N ALA A 120 1.80 -1.96 -13.59
CA ALA A 120 1.45 -1.55 -12.23
C ALA A 120 1.29 -0.02 -12.11
N SER A 121 2.11 0.78 -12.80
CA SER A 121 2.00 2.24 -12.80
C SER A 121 0.78 2.78 -13.54
N ASP A 122 0.27 2.05 -14.53
CA ASP A 122 -0.90 2.45 -15.32
C ASP A 122 -2.23 2.09 -14.63
N VAL A 123 -2.17 1.24 -13.60
CA VAL A 123 -3.34 0.70 -12.89
C VAL A 123 -3.35 1.18 -11.45
N GLU A 124 -4.34 2.01 -11.11
CA GLU A 124 -4.55 2.41 -9.72
C GLU A 124 -4.82 1.17 -8.85
N PHE A 125 -4.17 1.14 -7.69
CA PHE A 125 -4.40 0.10 -6.69
C PHE A 125 -5.33 0.60 -5.58
N ILE A 126 -5.13 0.15 -4.35
CA ILE A 126 -5.99 0.40 -3.16
C ILE A 126 -6.42 1.89 -3.02
N TYR A 127 -5.56 2.83 -3.40
CA TYR A 127 -5.85 4.27 -3.40
C TYR A 127 -5.64 4.91 -4.78
N ARG A 128 -6.33 6.03 -4.99
CA ARG A 128 -6.10 6.91 -6.14
C ARG A 128 -4.63 7.35 -6.19
N TRP A 129 -4.04 7.38 -7.38
CA TRP A 129 -2.62 7.69 -7.58
C TRP A 129 -1.64 6.80 -6.78
N SER A 130 -2.04 5.58 -6.48
CA SER A 130 -1.15 4.55 -5.94
C SER A 130 -0.96 3.45 -6.97
N ARG A 131 0.26 2.91 -7.06
CA ARG A 131 0.54 1.68 -7.80
C ARG A 131 0.92 0.56 -6.84
N ALA A 132 0.65 -0.68 -7.23
CA ALA A 132 1.14 -1.85 -6.51
C ALA A 132 2.65 -2.03 -6.73
N PHE A 133 3.39 -2.44 -5.69
CA PHE A 133 4.75 -2.95 -5.87
C PHE A 133 4.74 -4.30 -6.56
N THR A 134 5.73 -4.53 -7.43
CA THR A 134 5.92 -5.83 -8.08
C THR A 134 7.30 -6.37 -7.71
N TYR A 135 7.40 -7.02 -6.55
CA TYR A 135 8.66 -7.49 -5.93
C TYR A 135 9.41 -8.61 -6.70
N LEU A 136 9.18 -8.70 -8.01
CA LEU A 136 9.84 -9.61 -8.95
C LEU A 136 11.20 -9.09 -9.42
N GLN A 137 11.50 -7.80 -9.21
CA GLN A 137 12.71 -7.14 -9.71
C GLN A 137 13.44 -6.41 -8.58
N ASP A 138 14.77 -6.39 -8.62
CA ASP A 138 15.61 -5.84 -7.55
C ASP A 138 15.31 -4.36 -7.23
N TYR A 139 15.02 -3.54 -8.23
CA TYR A 139 14.68 -2.13 -7.98
C TYR A 139 13.31 -1.98 -7.29
N GLU A 140 12.36 -2.87 -7.55
CA GLU A 140 11.07 -2.91 -6.83
C GLU A 140 11.28 -3.36 -5.37
N ILE A 141 12.20 -4.31 -5.13
CA ILE A 141 12.60 -4.71 -3.78
C ILE A 141 13.20 -3.52 -3.02
N ARG A 142 14.14 -2.80 -3.61
CA ARG A 142 14.73 -1.59 -3.00
C ARG A 142 13.70 -0.50 -2.81
N GLY A 143 12.89 -0.23 -3.83
CA GLY A 143 11.84 0.76 -3.82
C GLY A 143 10.79 0.52 -2.76
N GLY A 144 10.40 -0.73 -2.54
CA GLY A 144 9.44 -1.09 -1.52
C GLY A 144 9.97 -0.93 -0.09
N ARG A 145 11.27 -0.71 0.12
CA ARG A 145 11.84 -0.34 1.43
C ARG A 145 11.74 1.15 1.72
N ASP A 146 11.71 1.98 0.68
CA ASP A 146 11.58 3.43 0.80
C ASP A 146 10.67 3.96 -0.32
N PRO A 147 9.36 3.66 -0.27
CA PRO A 147 8.40 4.03 -1.31
C PRO A 147 8.23 5.54 -1.49
N ASP A 148 8.64 6.34 -0.51
CA ASP A 148 8.70 7.81 -0.58
C ASP A 148 9.78 8.31 -1.56
N ARG A 149 10.85 7.53 -1.75
CA ARG A 149 12.01 7.87 -2.58
C ARG A 149 12.22 6.84 -3.67
N PHE A 150 11.12 6.34 -4.23
CA PHE A 150 11.19 5.30 -5.24
C PHE A 150 11.82 5.83 -6.53
N GLU A 151 13.14 5.75 -6.61
CA GLU A 151 13.98 6.08 -7.74
C GLU A 151 14.78 4.84 -8.16
N ILE A 152 15.03 4.68 -9.45
CA ILE A 152 15.60 3.45 -10.05
C ILE A 152 16.99 3.10 -9.48
N ASP A 153 17.73 4.08 -8.94
CA ASP A 153 19.11 3.91 -8.44
C ASP A 153 19.37 4.50 -7.05
N ALA A 154 18.33 4.83 -6.28
CA ALA A 154 18.50 5.34 -4.93
C ALA A 154 18.62 4.20 -3.90
N SER A 155 19.65 4.27 -3.06
CA SER A 155 19.70 3.42 -1.86
C SER A 155 18.56 3.83 -0.92
N PRO A 156 17.71 2.88 -0.48
CA PRO A 156 16.60 3.19 0.42
C PRO A 156 17.13 3.66 1.77
N ARG A 157 16.42 4.59 2.42
CA ARG A 157 16.70 4.92 3.82
C ARG A 157 16.49 3.67 4.68
N PRO A 158 17.50 3.22 5.44
CA PRO A 158 17.43 1.94 6.16
C PRO A 158 16.39 1.93 7.29
N ASP A 159 15.95 3.11 7.74
CA ASP A 159 15.03 3.33 8.85
C ASP A 159 13.60 3.68 8.43
N PHE A 160 13.30 3.72 7.13
CA PHE A 160 11.95 4.10 6.66
C PHE A 160 10.90 3.02 6.99
N LEU A 161 11.17 1.77 6.62
CA LEU A 161 10.38 0.61 7.03
C LEU A 161 11.17 -0.26 8.01
N LEU A 162 10.48 -0.76 9.04
CA LEU A 162 11.02 -1.80 9.92
C LEU A 162 11.21 -3.11 9.14
N PRO A 163 12.13 -4.00 9.56
CA PRO A 163 12.38 -5.29 8.90
C PRO A 163 11.12 -6.13 8.62
N HIS A 164 10.12 -6.03 9.49
CA HIS A 164 8.88 -6.80 9.46
C HIS A 164 7.71 -6.06 8.78
N GLU A 165 7.94 -4.85 8.29
CA GLU A 165 6.99 -4.07 7.51
C GLU A 165 7.23 -4.28 6.00
N ILE A 166 6.15 -4.29 5.21
CA ILE A 166 6.18 -4.37 3.74
C ILE A 166 5.22 -3.35 3.13
N ALA A 167 5.68 -2.62 2.12
CA ALA A 167 4.82 -1.72 1.35
C ALA A 167 4.09 -2.50 0.25
N LEU A 168 2.76 -2.47 0.24
CA LEU A 168 1.97 -3.02 -0.88
C LEU A 168 1.82 -2.02 -2.01
N THR A 169 1.89 -0.71 -1.71
CA THR A 169 1.79 0.36 -2.70
C THR A 169 2.90 1.38 -2.58
N CYS A 170 3.20 2.07 -3.68
CA CYS A 170 3.88 3.37 -3.65
C CYS A 170 2.96 4.46 -4.17
N SER A 171 3.09 5.66 -3.62
CA SER A 171 2.46 6.86 -4.15
C SER A 171 3.15 7.31 -5.44
N THR A 172 2.38 7.71 -6.45
CA THR A 172 2.94 8.39 -7.62
C THR A 172 3.06 9.90 -7.36
N ASP A 173 2.04 10.55 -6.80
CA ASP A 173 2.05 12.01 -6.55
C ASP A 173 1.32 12.50 -5.27
N GLU A 174 0.29 11.78 -4.77
CA GLU A 174 -0.57 12.26 -3.66
C GLU A 174 -0.53 11.41 -2.37
N GLY A 175 0.53 10.62 -2.18
CA GLY A 175 1.04 10.28 -0.84
C GLY A 175 0.19 9.37 0.04
N CYS A 176 -0.16 8.16 -0.42
CA CYS A 176 -0.64 7.10 0.47
C CYS A 176 0.08 5.76 0.19
N HIS A 177 0.83 5.29 1.18
CA HIS A 177 1.43 3.96 1.19
C HIS A 177 0.58 3.03 2.02
N VAL A 178 0.31 1.85 1.47
CA VAL A 178 -0.25 0.75 2.22
C VAL A 178 0.91 -0.05 2.78
N ILE A 179 1.14 0.03 4.09
CA ILE A 179 2.20 -0.73 4.77
C ILE A 179 1.54 -1.79 5.65
N LEU A 180 1.97 -3.04 5.49
CA LEU A 180 1.58 -4.16 6.31
C LEU A 180 2.69 -4.47 7.31
N ASP A 181 2.34 -4.56 8.59
CA ASP A 181 3.21 -5.00 9.67
C ASP A 181 2.93 -6.49 9.96
N THR A 182 3.95 -7.35 9.78
CA THR A 182 3.80 -8.80 10.00
C THR A 182 3.93 -9.23 11.47
N LYS A 183 4.23 -8.29 12.38
CA LYS A 183 4.33 -8.49 13.83
C LYS A 183 3.21 -7.81 14.61
N GLU A 184 2.32 -7.08 13.95
CA GLU A 184 1.13 -6.52 14.60
C GLU A 184 0.21 -7.67 15.07
N SER A 185 -0.18 -7.60 16.35
CA SER A 185 -1.02 -8.58 17.04
C SER A 185 -2.16 -7.91 17.80
#